data_AF-A0AAE9WLB8-F1
#
_entry.id   AF-A0AAE9WLB8-F1
#
_cell.length_a   1.000
_cell.length_b   1.000
_cell.length_c   1.000
_cell.angle_alpha   90.00
_cell.angle_beta   90.00
_cell.angle_gamma   90.00
#
_symmetry.space_group_name_H-M   'P 1'
#
loop_
_entity.id
_entity.type
_entity.pdbx_description
1 polymer ?
#
loop_
_entity_poly.entity_id
_entity_poly.type
_entity_poly.pdbx_seq_one_letter_code
_entity_poly.pdbx_strand_id
1 'polypeptide(L)'
;MDKTLCEHFDTLRNYLRDDLENYASVDFNQNKDIKYYCSSGESGKTECKTDLDKINAGCLWLFEQLFLKNKKNTNTVQYIIIWLSYKLNQKTYDEAKDLNDFYKKCIENNRHYTSCNNDSGDCSKQLEENTGYNNYKEIINGRMNLLSTNIKNMPKIYDAFKLLCNIYTELGGSNTQNNKYLENASEFVKKYNELNNVSDNTKDDAYYQVLTTLSNDYINLKYYCDNNRIDCSSIPSLIPTETDESGVQSSGKSCNVTSPSLSIVNKLILALSIFSVITIFLGIFFKCSLFVLRKRAQKHYLREKLKNIKKRMNH
;
A
#
# COMPACT_ATOMS: atom_id res chain seq x y z
N MET A 1 3.55 -0.54 -3.92
CA MET A 1 2.46 0.38 -4.32
C MET A 1 2.09 0.16 -5.78
N ASP A 2 0.84 0.44 -6.17
CA ASP A 2 0.42 0.50 -7.57
C ASP A 2 -0.79 1.43 -7.77
N LYS A 3 -1.11 1.73 -9.04
CA LYS A 3 -2.21 2.59 -9.45
C LYS A 3 -3.56 2.15 -8.86
N THR A 4 -3.90 0.87 -8.97
CA THR A 4 -5.19 0.35 -8.51
C THR A 4 -5.37 0.57 -7.02
N LEU A 5 -4.34 0.35 -6.20
CA LEU A 5 -4.41 0.65 -4.76
C LEU A 5 -4.76 2.13 -4.54
N CYS A 6 -4.06 3.04 -5.22
CA CYS A 6 -4.26 4.48 -5.07
C CYS A 6 -5.65 4.95 -5.53
N GLU A 7 -6.18 4.40 -6.62
CA GLU A 7 -7.53 4.70 -7.11
C GLU A 7 -8.63 4.36 -6.07
N HIS A 8 -8.44 3.31 -5.26
CA HIS A 8 -9.37 3.00 -4.18
C HIS A 8 -9.31 4.03 -3.06
N PHE A 9 -8.11 4.51 -2.70
CA PHE A 9 -7.99 5.61 -1.73
C PHE A 9 -8.55 6.93 -2.29
N ASP A 10 -8.36 7.23 -3.57
CA ASP A 10 -8.97 8.39 -4.23
C ASP A 10 -10.50 8.31 -4.21
N THR A 11 -11.04 7.14 -4.55
CA THR A 11 -12.48 6.87 -4.47
C THR A 11 -12.97 7.11 -3.05
N LEU A 12 -12.29 6.56 -2.04
CA LEU A 12 -12.67 6.76 -0.65
C LEU A 12 -12.59 8.22 -0.23
N ARG A 13 -11.54 8.97 -0.64
CA ARG A 13 -11.39 10.40 -0.37
C ARG A 13 -12.54 11.24 -0.92
N ASN A 14 -13.15 10.84 -2.04
CA ASN A 14 -14.30 11.56 -2.58
C ASN A 14 -15.53 11.50 -1.66
N TYR A 15 -15.70 10.42 -0.90
CA TYR A 15 -16.78 10.23 0.07
C TYR A 15 -16.38 10.62 1.51
N LEU A 16 -15.13 10.38 1.89
CA LEU A 16 -14.52 10.72 3.18
C LEU A 16 -13.35 11.68 2.97
N ARG A 17 -13.68 12.95 2.74
CA ARG A 17 -12.68 13.97 2.43
C ARG A 17 -11.66 14.16 3.53
N ASP A 18 -10.44 14.48 3.08
CA ASP A 18 -9.34 14.83 3.96
C ASP A 18 -9.48 16.26 4.45
N ASP A 19 -9.91 17.20 3.61
CA ASP A 19 -10.03 18.61 3.97
C ASP A 19 -11.51 19.00 4.16
N LEU A 20 -11.78 19.86 5.15
CA LEU A 20 -13.12 20.33 5.50
C LEU A 20 -13.63 21.45 4.58
N GLU A 21 -12.76 22.10 3.80
CA GLU A 21 -13.09 23.35 3.11
C GLU A 21 -13.13 23.19 1.57
N ASN A 22 -14.25 23.63 0.99
CA ASN A 22 -14.40 24.19 -0.39
C ASN A 22 -15.03 23.39 -1.54
N TYR A 23 -15.69 22.25 -1.35
CA TYR A 23 -16.54 21.68 -2.43
C TYR A 23 -17.82 21.06 -1.85
N ALA A 24 -18.92 21.00 -2.61
CA ALA A 24 -20.14 20.28 -2.18
C ALA A 24 -19.78 18.80 -1.93
N SER A 25 -19.92 18.30 -0.70
CA SER A 25 -19.59 16.89 -0.39
C SER A 25 -20.51 15.95 -1.18
N VAL A 26 -19.94 14.93 -1.83
CA VAL A 26 -20.77 13.79 -2.25
C VAL A 26 -21.29 13.16 -0.97
N ASP A 27 -22.61 13.00 -0.86
CA ASP A 27 -23.20 12.38 0.31
C ASP A 27 -22.63 10.97 0.46
N PHE A 28 -21.94 10.74 1.58
CA PHE A 28 -21.31 9.46 1.91
C PHE A 28 -22.30 8.29 1.79
N ASN A 29 -23.57 8.53 2.13
CA ASN A 29 -24.64 7.54 2.08
C ASN A 29 -25.13 7.24 0.65
N GLN A 30 -24.66 7.95 -0.38
CA GLN A 30 -24.93 7.62 -1.79
C GLN A 30 -24.06 6.47 -2.31
N ASN A 31 -22.92 6.19 -1.67
CA ASN A 31 -22.12 5.02 -2.02
C ASN A 31 -22.71 3.78 -1.34
N LYS A 32 -23.47 2.99 -2.11
CA LYS A 32 -24.12 1.77 -1.60
C LYS A 32 -23.10 0.75 -1.09
N ASP A 33 -21.97 0.59 -1.76
CA ASP A 33 -20.94 -0.39 -1.41
C ASP A 33 -20.26 -0.05 -0.07
N ILE A 34 -20.00 1.22 0.20
CA ILE A 34 -19.46 1.65 1.51
C ILE A 34 -20.57 1.62 2.57
N LYS A 35 -21.78 2.09 2.22
CA LYS A 35 -22.94 2.15 3.13
C LYS A 35 -23.33 0.78 3.68
N TYR A 36 -23.11 -0.29 2.94
CA TYR A 36 -23.32 -1.66 3.42
C TYR A 36 -22.66 -1.88 4.80
N TYR A 37 -21.42 -1.43 4.97
CA TYR A 37 -20.64 -1.60 6.20
C TYR A 37 -21.02 -0.66 7.34
N CYS A 38 -21.96 0.28 7.12
CA CYS A 38 -22.58 1.06 8.19
C CYS A 38 -23.61 0.25 9.00
N SER A 39 -23.96 -0.95 8.53
CA SER A 39 -25.10 -1.73 8.99
C SER A 39 -24.76 -2.67 10.16
N SER A 40 -24.86 -2.21 11.40
CA SER A 40 -24.85 -3.14 12.55
C SER A 40 -26.25 -3.68 12.83
N GLY A 41 -26.65 -4.78 12.18
CA GLY A 41 -27.71 -5.69 12.66
C GLY A 41 -29.19 -5.23 12.59
N GLU A 42 -30.01 -6.10 11.99
CA GLU A 42 -31.47 -6.32 12.15
C GLU A 42 -32.51 -5.19 12.01
N SER A 43 -32.18 -3.90 11.94
CA SER A 43 -33.22 -2.87 11.73
C SER A 43 -32.96 -2.00 10.51
N GLY A 44 -33.93 -2.02 9.59
CA GLY A 44 -33.85 -1.42 8.26
C GLY A 44 -33.63 0.09 8.25
N LYS A 45 -32.88 0.50 7.21
CA LYS A 45 -32.28 1.82 6.91
C LYS A 45 -30.97 2.07 7.65
N THR A 46 -29.91 1.55 7.05
CA THR A 46 -28.55 1.59 7.59
C THR A 46 -27.74 2.72 6.99
N GLU A 47 -27.54 3.77 7.76
CA GLU A 47 -26.70 4.92 7.42
C GLU A 47 -25.60 5.05 8.46
N CYS A 48 -24.42 5.46 8.04
CA CYS A 48 -23.35 5.78 8.97
C CYS A 48 -23.71 7.10 9.68
N LYS A 49 -24.04 7.01 10.98
CA LYS A 49 -24.56 8.14 11.75
C LYS A 49 -23.44 9.03 12.25
N THR A 50 -22.37 8.41 12.73
CA THR A 50 -21.22 9.12 13.29
C THR A 50 -20.06 9.17 12.28
N ASP A 51 -19.13 10.10 12.48
CA ASP A 51 -17.89 10.12 11.68
C ASP A 51 -17.07 8.83 11.90
N LEU A 52 -17.12 8.25 13.10
CA LEU A 52 -16.48 6.96 13.41
C LEU A 52 -17.11 5.80 12.62
N ASP A 53 -18.44 5.78 12.48
CA ASP A 53 -19.14 4.81 11.64
C ASP A 53 -18.66 4.90 10.19
N LYS A 54 -18.56 6.12 9.65
CA LYS A 54 -18.11 6.34 8.27
C LYS A 54 -16.66 5.87 8.08
N ILE A 55 -15.76 6.20 9.02
CA ILE A 55 -14.36 5.75 8.99
C ILE A 55 -14.30 4.22 9.03
N ASN A 56 -15.08 3.58 9.90
CA ASN A 56 -15.15 2.13 10.01
C ASN A 56 -15.67 1.47 8.72
N ALA A 57 -16.77 1.99 8.16
CA ALA A 57 -17.32 1.52 6.90
C ALA A 57 -16.34 1.69 5.72
N GLY A 58 -15.67 2.86 5.66
CA GLY A 58 -14.62 3.12 4.68
C GLY A 58 -13.42 2.18 4.82
N CYS A 59 -13.05 1.84 6.05
CA CYS A 59 -12.00 0.86 6.32
C CYS A 59 -12.38 -0.52 5.81
N LEU A 60 -13.57 -1.03 6.16
CA LEU A 60 -14.06 -2.33 5.69
C LEU A 60 -14.13 -2.40 4.17
N TRP A 61 -14.63 -1.32 3.54
CA TRP A 61 -14.66 -1.22 2.10
C TRP A 61 -13.25 -1.32 1.48
N LEU A 62 -12.24 -0.66 2.04
CA LEU A 62 -10.85 -0.82 1.59
C LEU A 62 -10.35 -2.27 1.71
N PHE A 63 -10.67 -2.96 2.81
CA PHE A 63 -10.30 -4.37 2.97
C PHE A 63 -10.95 -5.24 1.87
N GLU A 64 -12.22 -5.03 1.59
CA GLU A 64 -12.92 -5.74 0.51
C GLU A 64 -12.30 -5.46 -0.85
N GLN A 65 -12.14 -4.18 -1.21
CA GLN A 65 -11.62 -3.82 -2.52
C GLN A 65 -10.19 -4.34 -2.70
N LEU A 66 -9.31 -4.17 -1.72
CA LEU A 66 -7.90 -4.49 -1.86
C LEU A 66 -7.66 -6.01 -1.77
N PHE A 67 -8.24 -6.71 -0.79
CA PHE A 67 -7.90 -8.10 -0.54
C PHE A 67 -8.82 -9.12 -1.22
N LEU A 68 -10.13 -8.84 -1.32
CA LEU A 68 -11.06 -9.76 -1.99
C LEU A 68 -11.09 -9.54 -3.50
N LYS A 69 -11.36 -8.31 -3.94
CA LYS A 69 -11.57 -8.01 -5.37
C LYS A 69 -10.25 -7.92 -6.13
N ASN A 70 -9.25 -7.24 -5.55
CA ASN A 70 -7.97 -6.97 -6.22
C ASN A 70 -6.78 -7.82 -5.75
N LYS A 71 -7.02 -8.80 -4.84
CA LYS A 71 -6.05 -9.81 -4.41
C LYS A 71 -4.68 -9.23 -3.99
N LYS A 72 -4.69 -8.06 -3.35
CA LYS A 72 -3.47 -7.42 -2.87
C LYS A 72 -2.83 -8.26 -1.76
N ASN A 73 -1.50 -8.19 -1.66
CA ASN A 73 -0.76 -8.80 -0.56
C ASN A 73 -1.12 -8.12 0.77
N THR A 74 -1.21 -8.87 1.86
CA THR A 74 -1.46 -8.39 3.23
C THR A 74 -0.53 -7.27 3.70
N ASN A 75 0.68 -7.15 3.14
CA ASN A 75 1.56 -5.97 3.35
C ASN A 75 0.84 -4.62 3.08
N THR A 76 -0.16 -4.62 2.21
CA THR A 76 -1.01 -3.47 1.85
C THR A 76 -1.78 -2.90 3.04
N VAL A 77 -1.98 -3.67 4.11
CA VAL A 77 -2.66 -3.18 5.32
C VAL A 77 -1.95 -1.96 5.93
N GLN A 78 -0.64 -1.81 5.69
CA GLN A 78 0.13 -0.65 6.12
C GLN A 78 -0.49 0.66 5.61
N TYR A 79 -0.94 0.74 4.35
CA TYR A 79 -1.53 1.97 3.82
C TYR A 79 -2.93 2.25 4.39
N ILE A 80 -3.70 1.19 4.70
CA ILE A 80 -4.98 1.33 5.41
C ILE A 80 -4.70 1.92 6.81
N ILE A 81 -3.66 1.44 7.49
CA ILE A 81 -3.25 1.96 8.80
C ILE A 81 -2.77 3.41 8.72
N ILE A 82 -1.99 3.80 7.70
CA ILE A 82 -1.59 5.21 7.49
C ILE A 82 -2.84 6.09 7.37
N TRP A 83 -3.80 5.69 6.53
CA TRP A 83 -5.04 6.43 6.33
C TRP A 83 -5.90 6.49 7.59
N LEU A 84 -6.11 5.37 8.29
CA LEU A 84 -6.85 5.33 9.55
C LEU A 84 -6.22 6.24 10.60
N SER A 85 -4.89 6.16 10.76
CA SER A 85 -4.16 6.98 11.72
C SER A 85 -4.33 8.46 11.43
N TYR A 86 -4.25 8.83 10.16
CA TYR A 86 -4.50 10.20 9.72
C TYR A 86 -5.91 10.65 10.10
N LYS A 87 -6.94 9.88 9.72
CA LYS A 87 -8.34 10.23 10.01
C LYS A 87 -8.62 10.37 11.50
N LEU A 88 -8.05 9.49 12.32
CA LEU A 88 -8.16 9.53 13.78
C LEU A 88 -7.40 10.72 14.41
N ASN A 89 -6.34 11.21 13.76
CA ASN A 89 -5.60 12.39 14.21
C ASN A 89 -6.31 13.72 13.86
N GLN A 90 -7.13 13.76 12.80
CA GLN A 90 -7.79 14.98 12.35
C GLN A 90 -8.80 15.57 13.33
N LYS A 91 -9.45 14.72 14.13
CA LYS A 91 -10.43 15.14 15.13
C LYS A 91 -10.25 14.27 16.37
N THR A 92 -10.43 14.86 17.54
CA THR A 92 -10.72 14.07 18.73
C THR A 92 -12.15 13.57 18.61
N TYR A 93 -12.33 12.34 18.13
CA TYR A 93 -13.60 11.66 18.28
C TYR A 93 -13.75 11.30 19.76
N ASP A 94 -14.87 11.65 20.38
CA ASP A 94 -15.14 11.35 21.80
C ASP A 94 -14.99 9.85 22.12
N GLU A 95 -15.03 9.01 21.07
CA GLU A 95 -15.02 7.56 21.14
C GLU A 95 -13.72 6.89 20.69
N ALA A 96 -12.87 7.43 19.82
CA ALA A 96 -11.62 6.73 19.43
C ALA A 96 -10.49 7.72 19.20
N LYS A 97 -9.48 7.70 20.10
CA LYS A 97 -8.40 8.69 20.10
C LYS A 97 -7.17 8.24 19.32
N ASP A 98 -7.01 6.94 19.12
CA ASP A 98 -5.92 6.34 18.37
C ASP A 98 -6.34 5.01 17.72
N LEU A 99 -5.42 4.39 17.00
CA LEU A 99 -5.63 3.12 16.31
C LEU A 99 -5.98 1.96 17.26
N ASN A 100 -5.47 1.96 18.49
CA ASN A 100 -5.71 0.89 19.46
C ASN A 100 -7.13 1.00 20.02
N ASP A 101 -7.58 2.21 20.32
CA ASP A 101 -8.96 2.48 20.70
C ASP A 101 -9.92 2.13 19.55
N PHE A 102 -9.58 2.52 18.31
CA PHE A 102 -10.35 2.14 17.12
C PHE A 102 -10.42 0.62 16.97
N TYR A 103 -9.31 -0.09 17.15
CA TYR A 103 -9.29 -1.55 17.06
C TYR A 103 -10.24 -2.19 18.07
N LYS A 104 -10.13 -1.84 19.35
CA LYS A 104 -10.98 -2.40 20.42
C LYS A 104 -12.46 -2.12 20.18
N LYS A 105 -12.80 -0.91 19.73
CA LYS A 105 -14.20 -0.50 19.56
C LYS A 105 -14.82 -0.96 18.25
N CYS A 106 -14.10 -0.81 17.14
CA CYS A 106 -14.66 -0.97 15.79
C CYS A 106 -14.30 -2.31 15.13
N ILE A 107 -13.19 -2.95 15.53
CA ILE A 107 -12.67 -4.15 14.87
C ILE A 107 -12.88 -5.41 15.72
N GLU A 108 -12.50 -5.37 17.01
CA GLU A 108 -12.32 -6.56 17.85
C GLU A 108 -13.53 -7.51 17.85
N ASN A 109 -14.74 -6.97 17.98
CA ASN A 109 -15.99 -7.74 18.08
C ASN A 109 -16.93 -7.52 16.89
N ASN A 110 -16.45 -6.87 15.83
CA ASN A 110 -17.28 -6.54 14.68
C ASN A 110 -17.33 -7.72 13.69
N ARG A 111 -18.56 -8.19 13.42
CA ARG A 111 -18.81 -9.36 12.58
C ARG A 111 -18.21 -9.24 11.18
N HIS A 112 -18.25 -8.06 10.57
CA HIS A 112 -17.65 -7.86 9.24
C HIS A 112 -16.14 -8.07 9.26
N TYR A 113 -15.43 -7.76 10.35
CA TYR A 113 -14.00 -8.05 10.46
C TYR A 113 -13.72 -9.51 10.80
N THR A 114 -14.55 -10.15 11.63
CA THR A 114 -14.33 -11.54 12.07
C THR A 114 -14.78 -12.59 11.06
N SER A 115 -15.64 -12.24 10.09
CA SER A 115 -16.10 -13.18 9.06
C SER A 115 -15.86 -12.70 7.62
N CYS A 116 -15.41 -11.45 7.41
CA CYS A 116 -15.32 -10.76 6.12
C CYS A 116 -16.65 -10.54 5.35
N ASN A 117 -17.77 -11.13 5.79
CA ASN A 117 -19.02 -11.18 5.02
C ASN A 117 -19.43 -9.82 4.43
N ASN A 118 -19.74 -9.86 3.14
CA ASN A 118 -20.25 -8.73 2.36
C ASN A 118 -21.65 -9.02 1.81
N ASP A 119 -22.19 -8.13 0.97
CA ASP A 119 -23.50 -8.30 0.32
C ASP A 119 -23.65 -9.62 -0.46
N SER A 120 -22.54 -10.25 -0.84
CA SER A 120 -22.53 -11.53 -1.56
C SER A 120 -22.46 -12.77 -0.67
N GLY A 121 -22.35 -12.59 0.65
CA GLY A 121 -22.33 -13.68 1.64
C GLY A 121 -20.95 -13.91 2.26
N ASP A 122 -20.68 -15.17 2.64
CA ASP A 122 -19.40 -15.62 3.21
C ASP A 122 -18.27 -15.57 2.16
N CYS A 123 -17.21 -14.82 2.46
CA CYS A 123 -16.04 -14.64 1.61
C CYS A 123 -14.76 -15.30 2.16
N SER A 124 -14.84 -16.03 3.26
CA SER A 124 -13.69 -16.58 3.99
C SER A 124 -12.77 -17.39 3.08
N LYS A 125 -13.33 -18.31 2.30
CA LYS A 125 -12.57 -19.14 1.34
C LYS A 125 -11.85 -18.30 0.28
N GLN A 126 -12.52 -17.31 -0.30
CA GLN A 126 -11.91 -16.44 -1.31
C GLN A 126 -10.81 -15.58 -0.69
N LEU A 127 -11.01 -15.09 0.53
CA LEU A 127 -9.99 -14.33 1.26
C LEU A 127 -8.78 -15.20 1.57
N GLU A 128 -9.00 -16.45 2.00
CA GLU A 128 -7.96 -17.42 2.31
C GLU A 128 -7.13 -17.74 1.06
N GLU A 129 -7.77 -17.98 -0.08
CA GLU A 129 -7.09 -18.21 -1.36
C GLU A 129 -6.25 -16.99 -1.80
N ASN A 130 -6.74 -15.77 -1.55
CA ASN A 130 -6.04 -14.54 -1.94
C ASN A 130 -4.91 -14.15 -0.98
N THR A 131 -5.07 -14.38 0.32
CA THR A 131 -4.24 -13.77 1.38
C THR A 131 -3.63 -14.76 2.37
N GLY A 132 -4.17 -15.97 2.46
CA GLY A 132 -3.84 -16.96 3.49
C GLY A 132 -4.53 -16.74 4.84
N TYR A 133 -5.50 -15.84 4.93
CA TYR A 133 -6.26 -15.52 6.14
C TYR A 133 -7.76 -15.70 5.93
N ASN A 134 -8.47 -16.08 6.98
CA ASN A 134 -9.90 -16.40 6.88
C ASN A 134 -10.80 -15.17 7.05
N ASN A 135 -10.29 -14.09 7.64
CA ASN A 135 -11.04 -12.87 7.89
C ASN A 135 -10.11 -11.64 7.99
N TYR A 136 -10.69 -10.44 7.96
CA TYR A 136 -9.91 -9.20 7.98
C TYR A 136 -9.25 -8.94 9.34
N LYS A 137 -9.87 -9.37 10.44
CA LYS A 137 -9.29 -9.23 11.79
C LYS A 137 -7.95 -9.94 11.89
N GLU A 138 -7.81 -11.13 11.31
CA GLU A 138 -6.54 -11.87 11.30
C GLU A 138 -5.43 -11.14 10.52
N ILE A 139 -5.77 -10.53 9.37
CA ILE A 139 -4.81 -9.71 8.59
C ILE A 139 -4.30 -8.55 9.44
N ILE A 140 -5.20 -7.88 10.16
CA ILE A 140 -4.88 -6.76 11.05
C ILE A 140 -4.02 -7.24 12.23
N ASN A 141 -4.37 -8.36 12.85
CA ASN A 141 -3.62 -8.95 13.97
C ASN A 141 -2.18 -9.33 13.57
N GLY A 142 -1.99 -9.78 12.33
CA GLY A 142 -0.65 -10.01 11.77
C GLY A 142 0.23 -8.76 11.72
N ARG A 143 -0.35 -7.56 11.90
CA ARG A 143 0.34 -6.25 11.92
C ARG A 143 -0.05 -5.41 13.13
N MET A 144 -0.40 -6.07 14.24
CA MET A 144 -0.83 -5.41 15.47
C MET A 144 0.17 -4.37 16.00
N ASN A 145 1.47 -4.59 15.76
CA ASN A 145 2.54 -3.67 16.15
C ASN A 145 2.35 -2.26 15.56
N LEU A 146 1.79 -2.15 14.34
CA LEU A 146 1.51 -0.86 13.71
C LEU A 146 0.36 -0.09 14.38
N LEU A 147 -0.53 -0.78 15.10
CA LEU A 147 -1.66 -0.17 15.82
C LEU A 147 -1.29 0.42 17.18
N SER A 148 -0.16 -0.01 17.74
CA SER A 148 0.24 0.31 19.12
C SER A 148 0.84 1.72 19.28
N THR A 149 0.94 2.50 18.20
CA THR A 149 1.68 3.76 18.21
C THR A 149 0.76 4.92 17.85
N ASN A 150 0.62 5.88 18.78
CA ASN A 150 0.10 7.19 18.42
C ASN A 150 1.21 7.95 17.70
N ILE A 151 1.18 7.92 16.37
CA ILE A 151 2.24 8.50 15.58
C ILE A 151 1.95 9.99 15.39
N LYS A 152 2.59 10.81 16.23
CA LYS A 152 2.53 12.29 16.22
C LYS A 152 2.71 12.90 14.82
N ASN A 153 3.49 12.25 13.96
CA ASN A 153 3.83 12.70 12.61
C ASN A 153 2.95 12.06 11.50
N MET A 154 1.84 11.40 11.84
CA MET A 154 0.98 10.73 10.85
C MET A 154 0.40 11.63 9.77
N PRO A 155 -0.07 12.86 10.08
CA PRO A 155 -0.52 13.78 9.04
C PRO A 155 0.55 14.03 7.96
N LYS A 156 1.80 14.18 8.37
CA LYS A 156 2.93 14.37 7.43
C LYS A 156 3.23 13.10 6.62
N ILE A 157 3.15 11.92 7.24
CA ILE A 157 3.30 10.64 6.51
C ILE A 157 2.18 10.47 5.49
N TYR A 158 0.94 10.75 5.88
CA TYR A 158 -0.22 10.64 5.01
C TYR A 158 -0.12 11.60 3.82
N ASP A 159 0.38 12.82 4.03
CA ASP A 159 0.70 13.74 2.94
C ASP A 159 1.72 13.15 1.95
N ALA A 160 2.81 12.56 2.45
CA ALA A 160 3.79 11.89 1.59
C ALA A 160 3.15 10.69 0.84
N PHE A 161 2.31 9.90 1.51
CA PHE A 161 1.56 8.81 0.88
C PHE A 161 0.61 9.32 -0.22
N LYS A 162 -0.09 10.43 -0.01
CA LYS A 162 -0.94 11.08 -1.04
C LYS A 162 -0.13 11.43 -2.28
N LEU A 163 1.01 12.11 -2.11
CA LEU A 163 1.89 12.48 -3.21
C LEU A 163 2.37 11.25 -3.97
N LEU A 164 2.80 10.21 -3.25
CA LEU A 164 3.21 8.96 -3.86
C LEU A 164 2.08 8.34 -4.67
N CYS A 165 0.85 8.36 -4.16
CA CYS A 165 -0.30 7.87 -4.92
C CYS A 165 -0.60 8.68 -6.18
N ASN A 166 -0.49 10.01 -6.11
CA ASN A 166 -0.64 10.86 -7.30
C ASN A 166 0.39 10.50 -8.38
N ILE A 167 1.64 10.21 -7.99
CA ILE A 167 2.67 9.77 -8.94
C ILE A 167 2.23 8.48 -9.64
N TYR A 168 1.79 7.46 -8.90
CA TYR A 168 1.36 6.18 -9.47
C TYR A 168 0.11 6.30 -10.37
N THR A 169 -0.86 7.13 -10.00
CA THR A 169 -2.08 7.31 -10.78
C THR A 169 -1.82 8.11 -12.06
N GLU A 170 -0.98 9.16 -11.98
CA GLU A 170 -0.58 9.97 -13.13
C GLU A 170 0.30 9.18 -14.12
N LEU A 171 1.25 8.38 -13.62
CA LEU A 171 2.07 7.50 -14.46
C LEU A 171 1.25 6.40 -15.15
N GLY A 172 0.30 5.79 -14.44
CA GLY A 172 -0.56 4.76 -15.03
C GLY A 172 -1.77 5.31 -15.80
N GLY A 173 -1.89 6.63 -15.94
CA GLY A 173 -2.96 7.31 -16.68
C GLY A 173 -2.69 7.38 -18.19
N SER A 174 -3.69 7.80 -18.96
CA SER A 174 -3.58 7.93 -20.43
C SER A 174 -2.85 9.21 -20.89
N ASN A 175 -2.53 10.13 -19.98
CA ASN A 175 -1.97 11.45 -20.32
C ASN A 175 -0.75 11.82 -19.47
N THR A 176 0.34 11.04 -19.59
CA THR A 176 1.64 11.31 -18.95
C THR A 176 2.31 12.59 -19.46
N GLN A 177 1.79 13.23 -20.52
CA GLN A 177 2.33 14.45 -21.13
C GLN A 177 2.30 15.69 -20.24
N ASN A 178 1.48 15.71 -19.17
CA ASN A 178 1.39 16.89 -18.30
C ASN A 178 2.54 17.00 -17.27
N ASN A 179 3.45 16.02 -17.18
CA ASN A 179 4.61 16.03 -16.28
C ASN A 179 4.34 16.32 -14.79
N LYS A 180 3.07 16.37 -14.37
CA LYS A 180 2.64 16.64 -13.00
C LYS A 180 3.20 15.64 -11.98
N TYR A 181 3.48 14.41 -12.43
CA TYR A 181 4.10 13.38 -11.60
C TYR A 181 5.52 13.81 -11.15
N LEU A 182 6.21 14.65 -11.92
CA LEU A 182 7.53 15.20 -11.54
C LEU A 182 7.40 16.23 -10.41
N GLU A 183 6.36 17.07 -10.45
CA GLU A 183 6.06 18.02 -9.37
C GLU A 183 5.72 17.27 -8.08
N ASN A 184 4.81 16.29 -8.17
CA ASN A 184 4.45 15.41 -7.05
C ASN A 184 5.68 14.65 -6.51
N ALA A 185 6.56 14.16 -7.38
CA ALA A 185 7.79 13.47 -6.99
C ALA A 185 8.78 14.39 -6.26
N SER A 186 8.98 15.62 -6.77
CA SER A 186 9.81 16.62 -6.11
C SER A 186 9.27 16.98 -4.73
N GLU A 187 7.95 17.14 -4.60
CA GLU A 187 7.32 17.43 -3.31
C GLU A 187 7.43 16.23 -2.35
N PHE A 188 7.27 15.01 -2.87
CA PHE A 188 7.44 13.78 -2.10
C PHE A 188 8.84 13.70 -1.49
N VAL A 189 9.90 13.89 -2.30
CA VAL A 189 11.29 13.84 -1.82
C VAL A 189 11.52 14.87 -0.72
N LYS A 190 11.00 16.09 -0.88
CA LYS A 190 11.10 17.14 0.15
C LYS A 190 10.43 16.72 1.45
N LYS A 191 9.15 16.30 1.41
CA LYS A 191 8.41 15.87 2.62
C LYS A 191 9.03 14.63 3.26
N TYR A 192 9.52 13.70 2.46
CA TYR A 192 10.20 12.50 2.95
C TYR A 192 11.47 12.85 3.74
N ASN A 193 12.29 13.77 3.22
CA ASN A 193 13.50 14.21 3.90
C ASN A 193 13.19 14.94 5.22
N GLU A 194 12.12 15.74 5.27
CA GLU A 194 11.65 16.36 6.52
C GLU A 194 11.22 15.33 7.55
N LEU A 195 10.52 14.26 7.15
CA LEU A 195 10.13 13.15 8.02
C LEU A 195 11.35 12.39 8.55
N ASN A 196 12.32 12.13 7.68
CA ASN A 196 13.48 11.31 7.97
C ASN A 196 14.51 11.99 8.90
N ASN A 197 14.51 13.33 8.96
CA ASN A 197 15.38 14.10 9.85
C ASN A 197 14.86 14.21 11.30
N VAL A 198 13.62 13.78 11.56
CA VAL A 198 12.93 13.97 12.84
C VAL A 198 13.06 12.75 13.77
N SER A 199 13.47 11.59 13.28
CA SER A 199 13.41 10.35 14.10
C SER A 199 14.75 9.98 14.74
N ASP A 200 14.84 10.16 16.05
CA ASP A 200 15.79 9.46 16.95
C ASP A 200 15.36 8.00 17.24
N ASN A 201 14.42 7.46 16.45
CA ASN A 201 13.73 6.21 16.76
C ASN A 201 14.49 4.97 16.27
N THR A 202 14.44 3.91 17.08
CA THR A 202 14.96 2.59 16.75
C THR A 202 14.21 1.96 15.57
N LYS A 203 14.90 1.15 14.76
CA LYS A 203 14.37 0.49 13.54
C LYS A 203 13.07 -0.31 13.72
N ASP A 204 12.75 -0.71 14.94
CA ASP A 204 11.57 -1.52 15.26
C ASP A 204 10.29 -0.69 15.44
N ASP A 205 10.37 0.64 15.43
CA ASP A 205 9.22 1.51 15.58
C ASP A 205 8.28 1.45 14.36
N ALA A 206 6.97 1.44 14.62
CA ALA A 206 5.93 1.42 13.58
C ALA A 206 6.03 2.61 12.63
N TYR A 207 6.44 3.78 13.15
CA TYR A 207 6.75 4.95 12.32
C TYR A 207 7.82 4.63 11.26
N TYR A 208 8.91 3.99 11.69
CA TYR A 208 10.04 3.64 10.82
C TYR A 208 9.63 2.62 9.75
N GLN A 209 8.82 1.62 10.14
CA GLN A 209 8.31 0.61 9.20
C GLN A 209 7.46 1.25 8.10
N VAL A 210 6.55 2.15 8.47
CA VAL A 210 5.71 2.87 7.52
C VAL A 210 6.53 3.77 6.59
N LEU A 211 7.48 4.53 7.14
CA LEU A 211 8.34 5.41 6.36
C LEU A 211 9.21 4.61 5.37
N THR A 212 9.74 3.48 5.82
CA THR A 212 10.50 2.54 4.98
C THR A 212 9.64 2.02 3.82
N THR A 213 8.38 1.66 4.08
CA THR A 213 7.45 1.22 3.04
C THR A 213 7.26 2.28 1.95
N LEU A 214 6.98 3.54 2.33
CA LEU A 214 6.83 4.64 1.36
C LEU A 214 8.11 4.87 0.54
N SER A 215 9.28 4.79 1.18
CA SER A 215 10.57 4.97 0.50
C SER A 215 10.86 3.86 -0.51
N ASN A 216 10.59 2.61 -0.14
CA ASN A 216 10.77 1.46 -1.01
C ASN A 216 9.85 1.54 -2.21
N ASP A 217 8.60 1.93 -2.00
CA ASP A 217 7.66 2.14 -3.10
C ASP A 217 8.13 3.24 -4.05
N TYR A 218 8.60 4.36 -3.53
CA TYR A 218 9.14 5.44 -4.36
C TYR A 218 10.36 4.97 -5.16
N ILE A 219 11.30 4.25 -4.56
CA ILE A 219 12.46 3.69 -5.29
C ILE A 219 12.01 2.71 -6.38
N ASN A 220 10.98 1.91 -6.08
CA ASN A 220 10.40 0.96 -7.03
C ASN A 220 9.59 1.63 -8.16
N LEU A 221 9.40 2.96 -8.15
CA LEU A 221 8.84 3.69 -9.29
C LEU A 221 9.64 3.42 -10.57
N LYS A 222 10.97 3.33 -10.48
CA LYS A 222 11.81 3.00 -11.64
C LYS A 222 11.40 1.68 -12.28
N TYR A 223 11.20 0.64 -11.45
CA TYR A 223 10.75 -0.67 -11.93
C TYR A 223 9.34 -0.60 -12.52
N TYR A 224 8.44 0.18 -11.92
CA TYR A 224 7.11 0.42 -12.47
C TYR A 224 7.20 1.07 -13.87
N CYS A 225 8.02 2.09 -14.04
CA CYS A 225 8.21 2.79 -15.31
C CYS A 225 8.80 1.88 -16.38
N ASP A 226 9.85 1.12 -16.04
CA ASP A 226 10.50 0.18 -16.96
C ASP A 226 9.50 -0.87 -17.49
N ASN A 227 8.68 -1.45 -16.61
CA ASN A 227 7.68 -2.44 -17.01
C ASN A 227 6.56 -1.87 -17.89
N ASN A 228 6.23 -0.59 -17.70
CA ASN A 228 5.19 0.10 -18.47
C ASN A 228 5.74 0.90 -19.66
N ARG A 229 7.05 0.82 -19.93
CA ARG A 229 7.76 1.56 -20.99
C ARG A 229 7.57 3.08 -20.90
N ILE A 230 7.56 3.61 -19.68
CA ILE A 230 7.49 5.03 -19.39
C ILE A 230 8.90 5.53 -19.10
N ASP A 231 9.30 6.66 -19.70
CA ASP A 231 10.55 7.32 -19.32
C ASP A 231 10.35 8.08 -18.01
N CYS A 232 11.02 7.61 -16.96
CA CYS A 232 11.03 8.22 -15.63
C CYS A 232 12.41 8.74 -15.22
N SER A 233 13.30 8.96 -16.19
CA SER A 233 14.66 9.48 -15.96
C SER A 233 14.68 10.83 -15.24
N SER A 234 13.62 11.62 -15.39
CA SER A 234 13.49 12.95 -14.76
C SER A 234 12.93 12.91 -13.33
N ILE A 235 12.52 11.74 -12.82
CA ILE A 235 12.03 11.62 -11.43
C ILE A 235 13.21 11.83 -10.47
N PRO A 236 13.11 12.76 -9.50
CA PRO A 236 14.18 13.04 -8.56
C PRO A 236 14.49 11.81 -7.70
N SER A 237 15.77 11.52 -7.48
CA SER A 237 16.19 10.43 -6.60
C SER A 237 15.90 10.75 -5.14
N LEU A 238 15.53 9.72 -4.36
CA LEU A 238 15.38 9.82 -2.91
C LEU A 238 16.74 9.89 -2.18
N ILE A 239 17.79 9.30 -2.77
CA ILE A 239 19.18 9.39 -2.29
C ILE A 239 19.92 10.38 -3.19
N PRO A 240 20.57 11.41 -2.63
CA PRO A 240 21.54 12.20 -3.38
C PRO A 240 22.68 11.28 -3.82
N THR A 241 22.80 11.04 -5.13
CA THR A 241 23.99 10.40 -5.70
C THR A 241 25.14 11.40 -5.60
N GLU A 242 26.24 11.04 -4.93
CA GLU A 242 27.50 11.82 -4.95
C GLU A 242 28.25 11.66 -6.28
N THR A 243 27.53 11.58 -7.40
CA THR A 243 28.13 11.52 -8.72
C THR A 243 27.69 12.75 -9.49
N ASP A 244 28.35 13.86 -9.18
CA ASP A 244 28.62 14.96 -10.11
C ASP A 244 29.95 15.60 -9.72
N GLU A 245 31.04 14.82 -9.88
CA GLU A 245 32.35 15.39 -10.21
C GLU A 245 32.77 14.86 -11.58
N SER A 246 33.01 15.82 -12.49
CA SER A 246 33.50 15.73 -13.87
C SER A 246 32.45 15.53 -14.99
N GLY A 247 31.97 16.64 -15.54
CA GLY A 247 31.22 16.67 -16.81
C GLY A 247 30.63 18.04 -17.20
N VAL A 248 31.49 19.04 -17.45
CA VAL A 248 31.20 20.32 -18.14
C VAL A 248 30.38 20.02 -19.42
N GLN A 249 29.19 20.58 -19.75
CA GLN A 249 28.85 21.98 -20.07
C GLN A 249 27.34 22.11 -20.43
N SER A 250 26.66 23.18 -19.95
CA SER A 250 25.52 23.96 -20.53
C SER A 250 24.31 23.23 -21.18
N SER A 251 23.02 23.49 -20.90
CA SER A 251 22.27 24.74 -20.72
C SER A 251 20.83 24.38 -20.31
N GLY A 252 20.25 25.07 -19.32
CA GLY A 252 18.82 24.94 -19.02
C GLY A 252 18.47 25.23 -17.56
N LYS A 253 18.13 26.48 -17.27
CA LYS A 253 17.66 27.02 -15.99
C LYS A 253 16.60 26.11 -15.33
N SER A 254 16.93 25.43 -14.23
CA SER A 254 15.93 24.93 -13.26
C SER A 254 16.50 24.93 -11.84
N CYS A 255 15.61 25.06 -10.87
CA CYS A 255 15.81 25.62 -9.55
C CYS A 255 16.84 24.89 -8.66
N ASN A 256 17.90 25.60 -8.26
CA ASN A 256 18.71 25.25 -7.09
C ASN A 256 17.87 25.42 -5.83
N VAL A 257 17.18 24.36 -5.41
CA VAL A 257 16.80 24.19 -4.01
C VAL A 257 17.82 23.23 -3.42
N THR A 258 18.66 23.73 -2.52
CA THR A 258 19.57 22.92 -1.70
C THR A 258 18.74 21.89 -0.96
N SER A 259 18.68 20.67 -1.48
CA SER A 259 18.01 19.54 -0.84
C SER A 259 18.70 19.23 0.47
N PRO A 260 17.97 19.07 1.59
CA PRO A 260 18.57 18.64 2.85
C PRO A 260 19.21 17.26 2.66
N SER A 261 20.49 17.14 2.98
CA SER A 261 21.24 15.90 2.84
C SER A 261 20.68 14.84 3.80
N LEU A 262 20.29 13.68 3.26
CA LEU A 262 19.91 12.50 4.04
C LEU A 262 21.05 12.09 4.98
N SER A 263 20.76 11.80 6.26
CA SER A 263 21.77 11.33 7.20
C SER A 263 22.47 10.05 6.70
N ILE A 264 23.74 9.85 7.05
CA ILE A 264 24.54 8.68 6.61
C ILE A 264 23.87 7.36 7.03
N VAL A 265 23.28 7.34 8.23
CA VAL A 265 22.53 6.19 8.74
C VAL A 265 21.32 5.90 7.85
N ASN A 266 20.58 6.93 7.45
CA ASN A 266 19.40 6.75 6.62
C ASN A 266 19.75 6.42 5.15
N LYS A 267 20.88 6.91 4.62
CA LYS A 267 21.44 6.46 3.33
C LYS A 267 21.76 4.95 3.38
N LEU A 268 22.42 4.50 4.45
CA LEU A 268 22.75 3.09 4.67
C LEU A 268 21.51 2.21 4.82
N ILE A 269 20.49 2.67 5.55
CA ILE A 269 19.29 1.86 5.72
C ILE A 269 18.49 1.78 4.41
N LEU A 270 18.37 2.87 3.66
CA LEU A 270 17.70 2.84 2.37
C LEU A 270 18.42 1.91 1.39
N ALA A 271 19.76 1.96 1.35
CA ALA A 271 20.57 1.03 0.59
C ALA A 271 20.31 -0.43 1.01
N LEU A 272 20.30 -0.72 2.31
CA LEU A 272 20.01 -2.07 2.84
C LEU A 272 18.59 -2.54 2.53
N SER A 273 17.59 -1.66 2.56
CA SER A 273 16.21 -2.00 2.19
C SER A 273 16.09 -2.36 0.71
N ILE A 274 16.80 -1.66 -0.18
CA ILE A 274 16.88 -2.01 -1.60
C ILE A 274 17.47 -3.43 -1.78
N PHE A 275 18.56 -3.75 -1.07
CA PHE A 275 19.15 -5.09 -1.10
C PHE A 275 18.18 -6.17 -0.58
N SER A 276 17.41 -5.88 0.48
CA SER A 276 16.42 -6.81 1.03
C SER A 276 15.27 -7.08 0.05
N VAL A 277 14.80 -6.07 -0.67
CA VAL A 277 13.73 -6.23 -1.65
C VAL A 277 14.21 -7.06 -2.84
N ILE A 278 15.40 -6.75 -3.37
CA ILE A 278 16.02 -7.48 -4.47
C ILE A 278 16.20 -8.97 -4.12
N THR A 279 16.70 -9.27 -2.92
CA THR A 279 16.90 -10.66 -2.47
C THR A 279 15.59 -11.45 -2.32
N ILE A 280 14.50 -10.82 -1.86
CA ILE A 280 13.17 -11.45 -1.81
C ILE A 280 12.66 -11.77 -3.21
N PHE A 281 12.77 -10.84 -4.16
CA PHE A 281 12.34 -11.06 -5.54
C PHE A 281 13.16 -12.17 -6.23
N LEU A 282 14.49 -12.19 -6.01
CA LEU A 282 15.35 -13.28 -6.45
C LEU A 282 14.94 -14.62 -5.84
N GLY A 283 14.62 -14.66 -4.55
CA GLY A 283 14.16 -15.87 -3.86
C GLY A 283 12.85 -16.44 -4.42
N ILE A 284 11.87 -15.57 -4.69
CA ILE A 284 10.59 -15.96 -5.29
C ILE A 284 10.81 -16.47 -6.73
N PHE A 285 11.61 -15.75 -7.53
CA PHE A 285 11.94 -16.16 -8.89
C PHE A 285 12.65 -17.53 -8.94
N PHE A 286 13.59 -17.75 -8.03
CA PHE A 286 14.34 -19.01 -7.92
C PHE A 286 13.41 -20.17 -7.53
N LYS A 287 12.49 -19.94 -6.57
CA LYS A 287 11.51 -20.95 -6.13
C LYS A 287 10.54 -21.33 -7.25
N CYS A 288 10.03 -20.36 -8.01
CA CYS A 288 9.17 -20.58 -9.17
C CYS A 288 9.89 -21.35 -10.28
N SER A 289 11.16 -21.02 -10.57
CA SER A 289 11.98 -21.74 -11.55
C SER A 289 12.24 -23.20 -11.16
N LEU A 290 12.57 -23.46 -9.89
CA LEU A 290 12.77 -24.82 -9.37
C LEU A 290 11.50 -25.68 -9.44
N PHE A 291 10.34 -25.08 -9.20
CA PHE A 291 9.05 -25.76 -9.31
C PHE A 291 8.74 -26.19 -10.75
N VAL A 292 9.00 -25.31 -11.73
CA VAL A 292 8.83 -25.63 -13.16
C VAL A 292 9.78 -26.73 -13.61
N LEU A 293 11.04 -26.70 -13.17
CA LEU A 293 12.03 -27.75 -13.46
C LEU A 293 11.62 -29.10 -12.87
N ARG A 294 11.16 -29.15 -11.61
CA ARG A 294 10.62 -30.38 -11.00
C ARG A 294 9.45 -30.96 -11.78
N LYS A 295 8.52 -30.11 -12.21
CA LYS A 295 7.34 -30.54 -12.97
C LYS A 295 7.72 -31.09 -14.36
N ARG A 296 8.72 -30.51 -15.02
CA ARG A 296 9.29 -31.03 -16.29
C ARG A 296 9.97 -32.39 -16.08
N ALA A 297 10.75 -32.54 -15.01
CA ALA A 297 11.43 -33.81 -14.68
C ALA A 297 10.42 -34.95 -14.41
N GLN A 298 9.37 -34.69 -13.61
CA GLN A 298 8.30 -35.67 -13.36
C GLN A 298 7.55 -36.05 -14.65
N LYS A 299 7.25 -35.07 -15.52
CA LYS A 299 6.62 -35.33 -16.82
C LYS A 299 7.51 -36.19 -17.74
N HIS A 300 8.82 -35.97 -17.71
CA HIS A 300 9.77 -36.78 -18.47
C HIS A 300 9.83 -38.22 -17.94
N TYR A 301 9.90 -38.39 -16.62
CA TYR A 301 9.89 -39.70 -15.96
C TYR A 301 8.63 -40.52 -16.27
N LEU A 302 7.45 -39.88 -16.25
CA LEU A 302 6.18 -40.54 -16.59
C LEU A 302 6.13 -40.96 -18.07
N ARG A 303 6.65 -40.14 -18.99
CA ARG A 303 6.75 -40.47 -20.43
C ARG A 303 7.69 -41.65 -20.69
N GLU A 304 8.83 -41.70 -20.00
CA GLU A 304 9.77 -42.83 -20.03
C GLU A 304 9.10 -44.13 -19.53
N LYS A 305 8.41 -44.07 -18.39
CA LYS A 305 7.65 -45.23 -17.88
C LYS A 305 6.60 -45.74 -18.86
N LEU A 306 5.82 -44.84 -19.48
CA LEU A 306 4.82 -45.21 -20.49
C LEU A 306 5.46 -45.85 -21.72
N LYS A 307 6.60 -45.34 -22.20
CA LYS A 307 7.33 -45.94 -23.32
C LYS A 307 7.83 -47.35 -22.99
N ASN A 308 8.33 -47.57 -21.78
CA ASN A 308 8.82 -48.88 -21.33
C ASN A 308 7.69 -49.90 -21.17
N ILE A 309 6.52 -49.47 -20.66
CA ILE A 309 5.32 -50.33 -20.62
C ILE A 309 4.89 -50.72 -22.04
N LYS A 310 4.82 -49.75 -22.96
CA LYS A 310 4.44 -50.01 -24.36
C LYS A 310 5.41 -50.97 -25.06
N LYS A 311 6.72 -50.87 -24.79
CA LYS A 311 7.71 -51.83 -25.31
C LYS A 311 7.50 -53.25 -24.80
N ARG A 312 7.09 -53.43 -23.54
CA ARG A 312 6.82 -54.75 -22.94
C ARG A 312 5.52 -55.39 -23.43
N MET A 313 4.56 -54.61 -23.91
CA MET A 313 3.29 -55.11 -24.44
C MET A 313 3.40 -55.54 -25.92
N ASN A 314 4.40 -55.06 -26.64
CA ASN A 314 4.62 -55.34 -28.05
C ASN A 314 5.59 -56.52 -28.28
N HIS A 315 5.95 -57.23 -27.22
CA HIS A 315 6.89 -58.35 -27.23
C HIS A 315 6.28 -59.55 -26.53
#